data_AF-R1HL38-F1
#
_entry.id   AF-R1HL38-F1
#
_cell.length_a   1.000
_cell.length_b   1.000
_cell.length_c   1.000
_cell.angle_alpha   90.00
_cell.angle_beta   90.00
_cell.angle_gamma   90.00
#
_symmetry.space_group_name_H-M   'P 1'
#
loop_
_entity.id
_entity.type
_entity.pdbx_description
1 polymer ?
#
loop_
_entity_poly.entity_id
_entity_poly.type
_entity_poly.pdbx_seq_one_letter_code
_entity_poly.pdbx_strand_id
1 'polypeptide(L)'
;GGSAPAALRRTGRLADGWLGSFHTPAQARAARIAIQEAAAEAGREIEADHFGLSLAVAEGGVPAELAAVAARRSPGVPVTDLVATSWPEARRLVEQHIEAGLSKFVIRPAHGDFAGFLEKFQAELVPLQN
;
A
#
# COMPACT_ATOMS: atom_id res chain seq x y z
N GLY A 1 -2.14 12.93 1.93
CA GLY A 1 -2.71 11.57 1.81
C GLY A 1 -3.93 11.56 0.91
N GLY A 2 -4.23 10.43 0.27
CA GLY A 2 -5.32 10.27 -0.70
C GLY A 2 -4.83 9.81 -2.08
N SER A 3 -5.75 9.39 -2.95
CA SER A 3 -5.45 8.85 -4.30
C SER A 3 -5.88 9.75 -5.46
N ALA A 4 -6.74 10.75 -5.20
CA ALA A 4 -7.20 11.66 -6.24
C ALA A 4 -6.03 12.54 -6.75
N PRO A 5 -6.00 12.92 -8.04
CA PRO A 5 -4.90 13.72 -8.60
C PRO A 5 -4.59 15.01 -7.82
N ALA A 6 -5.63 15.73 -7.37
CA ALA A 6 -5.45 16.93 -6.55
C ALA A 6 -4.83 16.63 -5.17
N ALA A 7 -5.15 15.46 -4.58
CA ALA A 7 -4.58 15.04 -3.31
C ALA A 7 -3.12 14.61 -3.45
N LEU A 8 -2.75 13.95 -4.55
CA LEU A 8 -1.37 13.61 -4.89
C LEU A 8 -0.52 14.87 -5.06
N ARG A 9 -0.98 15.84 -5.88
CA ARG A 9 -0.31 17.14 -6.02
C ARG A 9 -0.16 17.88 -4.69
N ARG A 10 -1.22 17.94 -3.89
CA ARG A 10 -1.16 18.55 -2.55
C ARG A 10 -0.14 17.86 -1.66
N THR A 11 -0.03 16.53 -1.75
CA THR A 11 0.94 15.74 -1.00
C THR A 11 2.36 16.12 -1.42
N GLY A 12 2.67 16.18 -2.72
CA GLY A 12 4.00 16.60 -3.20
C GLY A 12 4.41 17.99 -2.71
N ARG A 13 3.48 18.94 -2.72
CA ARG A 13 3.78 20.32 -2.28
C ARG A 13 4.00 20.44 -0.76
N LEU A 14 3.24 19.70 0.05
CA LEU A 14 3.07 20.02 1.48
C LEU A 14 3.49 18.93 2.45
N ALA A 15 3.50 17.66 2.03
CA ALA A 15 3.74 16.54 2.92
C ALA A 15 5.17 16.02 2.78
N ASP A 16 5.62 15.33 3.82
CA ASP A 16 6.93 14.68 3.81
C ASP A 16 6.85 13.23 3.33
N GLY A 17 5.66 12.70 3.04
CA GLY A 17 5.49 11.33 2.58
C GLY A 17 4.05 10.99 2.22
N TRP A 18 3.84 9.74 1.80
CA TRP A 18 2.54 9.24 1.39
C TRP A 18 2.34 7.79 1.79
N LEU A 19 1.17 7.50 2.39
CA LEU A 19 0.70 6.16 2.68
C LEU A 19 -0.57 5.88 1.87
N GLY A 20 -0.45 5.01 0.87
CA GLY A 20 -1.55 4.54 0.04
C GLY A 20 -2.34 3.39 0.68
N SER A 21 -3.50 3.08 0.11
CA SER A 21 -4.25 1.85 0.39
C SER A 21 -5.08 1.47 -0.84
N PHE A 22 -5.32 0.18 -1.06
CA PHE A 22 -6.06 -0.31 -2.22
C PHE A 22 -5.51 0.19 -3.57
N HIS A 23 -4.19 0.19 -3.71
CA HIS A 23 -3.51 0.44 -4.99
C HIS A 23 -2.86 -0.86 -5.46
N THR A 24 -2.90 -1.11 -6.76
CA THR A 24 -2.00 -2.09 -7.40
C THR A 24 -0.57 -1.54 -7.42
N PRO A 25 0.46 -2.38 -7.66
CA PRO A 25 1.83 -1.91 -7.82
C PRO A 25 1.97 -0.80 -8.88
N ALA A 26 1.27 -0.93 -10.01
CA ALA A 26 1.28 0.07 -11.08
C ALA A 26 0.63 1.41 -10.63
N GLN A 27 -0.51 1.34 -9.95
CA GLN A 27 -1.19 2.53 -9.41
C GLN A 27 -0.33 3.22 -8.34
N ALA A 28 0.33 2.45 -7.48
CA ALA A 28 1.20 2.98 -6.44
C ALA A 28 2.46 3.65 -7.03
N ARG A 29 3.07 3.05 -8.08
CA ARG A 29 4.15 3.66 -8.86
C ARG A 29 3.72 5.01 -9.45
N ALA A 30 2.56 5.05 -10.11
CA ALA A 30 2.03 6.27 -10.71
C ALA A 30 1.77 7.36 -9.67
N ALA A 31 1.21 7.00 -8.52
CA ALA A 31 0.99 7.93 -7.41
C ALA A 31 2.32 8.51 -6.87
N ARG A 32 3.33 7.66 -6.66
CA ARG A 32 4.67 8.08 -6.22
C ARG A 32 5.28 9.08 -7.20
N ILE A 33 5.28 8.77 -8.49
CA ILE A 33 5.84 9.65 -9.54
C ILE A 33 5.11 10.99 -9.55
N ALA A 34 3.78 11.00 -9.56
CA ALA A 34 3.00 12.25 -9.57
C ALA A 34 3.22 13.11 -8.32
N ILE A 35 3.47 12.49 -7.16
CA ILE A 35 3.81 13.19 -5.94
C ILE A 35 5.21 13.81 -6.04
N GLN A 36 6.19 13.06 -6.54
CA GLN A 36 7.57 13.55 -6.72
C GLN A 36 7.65 14.68 -7.74
N GLU A 37 6.92 14.59 -8.86
CA GLU A 37 6.79 15.66 -9.83
C GLU A 37 6.22 16.94 -9.19
N ALA A 38 5.13 16.82 -8.42
CA ALA A 38 4.54 17.96 -7.72
C ALA A 38 5.43 18.54 -6.60
N ALA A 39 6.28 17.72 -6.00
CA ALA A 39 7.31 18.18 -5.05
C ALA A 39 8.38 19.00 -5.79
N ALA A 40 8.90 18.48 -6.91
CA ALA A 40 9.89 19.15 -7.73
C ALA A 40 9.37 20.49 -8.29
N GLU A 41 8.11 20.54 -8.76
CA GLU A 41 7.44 21.78 -9.18
C GLU A 41 7.36 22.83 -8.06
N ALA A 42 7.31 22.39 -6.80
CA ALA A 42 7.31 23.25 -5.61
C ALA A 42 8.72 23.57 -5.10
N GLY A 43 9.77 23.18 -5.82
CA GLY A 43 11.17 23.43 -5.43
C GLY A 43 11.61 22.60 -4.22
N ARG A 44 11.01 21.43 -4.00
CA ARG A 44 11.35 20.52 -2.89
C ARG A 44 11.46 19.08 -3.36
N GLU A 45 11.94 18.23 -2.47
CA GLU A 45 12.01 16.78 -2.66
C GLU A 45 11.25 16.06 -1.53
N ILE A 46 10.88 14.81 -1.79
CA ILE A 46 10.40 13.85 -0.82
C ILE A 46 11.28 12.62 -0.94
N GLU A 47 11.92 12.24 0.16
CA GLU A 47 12.83 11.10 0.23
C GLU A 47 12.17 9.81 -0.31
N ALA A 48 12.95 9.00 -1.03
CA ALA A 48 12.43 7.78 -1.65
C ALA A 48 11.90 6.77 -0.62
N ASP A 49 12.39 6.82 0.62
CA ASP A 49 11.93 5.95 1.68
C ASP A 49 10.59 6.42 2.30
N HIS A 50 10.01 7.57 1.90
CA HIS A 50 8.80 8.13 2.49
C HIS A 50 7.48 7.73 1.76
N PHE A 51 7.53 6.67 0.96
CA PHE A 51 6.37 6.15 0.21
C PHE A 51 5.99 4.75 0.67
N GLY A 52 4.73 4.58 1.08
CA GLY A 52 4.26 3.32 1.64
C GLY A 52 2.84 2.93 1.27
N LEU A 53 2.48 1.70 1.65
CA LEU A 53 1.15 1.13 1.42
C LEU A 53 0.63 0.44 2.69
N SER A 54 -0.67 0.60 2.97
CA SER A 54 -1.40 -0.31 3.85
C SER A 54 -1.95 -1.49 3.06
N LEU A 55 -1.52 -2.70 3.43
CA LEU A 55 -1.96 -3.97 2.85
C LEU A 55 -2.73 -4.79 3.90
N ALA A 56 -3.92 -5.26 3.52
CA ALA A 56 -4.68 -6.20 4.35
C ALA A 56 -4.32 -7.64 3.98
N VAL A 57 -4.25 -8.51 5.00
CA VAL A 57 -4.08 -9.95 4.84
C VAL A 57 -5.32 -10.67 5.38
N ALA A 58 -5.93 -11.49 4.54
CA ALA A 58 -7.24 -12.10 4.74
C ALA A 58 -7.16 -13.63 4.54
N GLU A 59 -6.38 -14.32 5.37
CA GLU A 59 -6.22 -15.80 5.32
C GLU A 59 -7.55 -16.57 5.43
N GLY A 60 -8.56 -15.99 6.08
CA GLY A 60 -9.91 -16.54 6.19
C GLY A 60 -10.85 -16.18 5.02
N GLY A 61 -10.32 -15.64 3.92
CA GLY A 61 -11.08 -15.04 2.83
C GLY A 61 -11.36 -13.56 3.04
N VAL A 62 -11.60 -12.82 1.96
CA VAL A 62 -11.81 -11.36 2.03
C VAL A 62 -13.20 -11.03 2.61
N PRO A 63 -13.30 -10.30 3.74
CA PRO A 63 -14.59 -9.86 4.26
C PRO A 63 -15.38 -9.04 3.24
N ALA A 64 -16.70 -9.23 3.18
CA ALA A 64 -17.57 -8.53 2.23
C ALA A 64 -17.46 -7.00 2.32
N GLU A 65 -17.32 -6.46 3.54
CA GLU A 65 -17.10 -5.03 3.76
C GLU A 65 -15.76 -4.54 3.18
N LEU A 66 -14.70 -5.34 3.31
CA LEU A 66 -13.38 -5.01 2.78
C LEU A 66 -13.39 -5.06 1.25
N ALA A 67 -14.05 -6.07 0.67
CA ALA A 67 -14.25 -6.18 -0.77
C ALA A 67 -15.04 -4.97 -1.31
N ALA A 68 -16.11 -4.54 -0.62
CA ALA A 68 -16.89 -3.38 -1.01
C ALA A 68 -16.07 -2.07 -0.93
N VAL A 69 -15.21 -1.92 0.08
CA VAL A 69 -14.28 -0.78 0.16
C VAL A 69 -13.26 -0.83 -0.97
N ALA A 70 -12.67 -1.98 -1.24
CA ALA A 70 -11.70 -2.17 -2.33
C ALA A 70 -12.31 -1.81 -3.69
N ALA A 71 -13.50 -2.32 -4.00
CA ALA A 71 -14.22 -2.01 -5.23
C ALA A 71 -14.54 -0.52 -5.39
N ARG A 72 -14.87 0.18 -4.30
CA ARG A 72 -15.10 1.63 -4.31
C ARG A 72 -13.80 2.42 -4.52
N ARG A 73 -12.69 1.97 -3.92
CA ARG A 73 -11.40 2.67 -3.93
C ARG A 73 -10.60 2.43 -5.20
N SER A 74 -10.75 1.26 -5.83
CA SER A 74 -10.10 0.88 -7.08
C SER A 74 -11.07 0.10 -7.98
N PRO A 75 -12.02 0.79 -8.63
CA PRO A 75 -13.04 0.16 -9.46
C PRO A 75 -12.44 -0.64 -10.63
N GLY A 76 -12.96 -1.84 -10.87
CA GLY A 76 -12.52 -2.72 -11.96
C GLY A 76 -11.23 -3.50 -11.69
N VAL A 77 -10.61 -3.32 -10.52
CA VAL A 77 -9.42 -4.07 -10.11
C VAL A 77 -9.83 -5.33 -9.32
N PRO A 78 -9.28 -6.52 -9.63
CA PRO A 78 -9.48 -7.71 -8.83
C PRO A 78 -9.06 -7.48 -7.37
N VAL A 79 -9.88 -7.91 -6.41
CA VAL A 79 -9.59 -7.68 -4.99
C VAL A 79 -8.29 -8.35 -4.53
N THR A 80 -7.90 -9.45 -5.19
CA THR A 80 -6.64 -10.18 -4.96
C THR A 80 -5.38 -9.39 -5.35
N ASP A 81 -5.53 -8.30 -6.12
CA ASP A 81 -4.43 -7.40 -6.46
C ASP A 81 -4.27 -6.27 -5.41
N LEU A 82 -5.20 -6.19 -4.44
CA LEU A 82 -5.32 -5.12 -3.46
C LEU A 82 -5.27 -5.63 -2.00
N VAL A 83 -5.66 -6.89 -1.79
CA VAL A 83 -5.75 -7.58 -0.50
C VAL A 83 -5.14 -8.96 -0.70
N ALA A 84 -4.20 -9.33 0.18
CA ALA A 84 -3.63 -10.67 0.18
C ALA A 84 -4.59 -11.67 0.84
N THR A 85 -4.77 -12.85 0.26
CA THR A 85 -5.57 -13.93 0.86
C THR A 85 -4.72 -15.01 1.53
N SER A 86 -3.39 -14.87 1.48
CA SER A 86 -2.43 -15.73 2.18
C SER A 86 -1.12 -14.98 2.44
N TRP A 87 -0.23 -15.52 3.28
CA TRP A 87 1.10 -14.95 3.52
C TRP A 87 2.03 -15.01 2.30
N PRO A 88 2.08 -16.09 1.50
CA PRO A 88 2.81 -16.08 0.24
C PRO A 88 2.34 -14.98 -0.72
N GLU A 89 1.02 -14.75 -0.80
CA GLU A 89 0.49 -13.63 -1.57
C GLU A 89 0.85 -12.28 -0.97
N ALA A 90 0.84 -12.14 0.36
CA ALA A 90 1.25 -10.90 1.03
C ALA A 90 2.71 -10.56 0.71
N ARG A 91 3.61 -11.55 0.82
CA ARG A 91 5.02 -11.42 0.44
C ARG A 91 5.16 -10.99 -1.02
N ARG A 92 4.51 -11.72 -1.95
CA ARG A 92 4.55 -11.40 -3.38
C ARG A 92 4.08 -9.98 -3.67
N LEU A 93 2.98 -9.55 -3.05
CA LEU A 93 2.47 -8.19 -3.22
C LEU A 93 3.44 -7.15 -2.63
N VAL A 94 4.02 -7.39 -1.46
CA VAL A 94 5.03 -6.49 -0.87
C VAL A 94 6.23 -6.35 -1.80
N GLU A 95 6.80 -7.45 -2.29
CA GLU A 95 7.92 -7.45 -3.24
C GLU A 95 7.59 -6.64 -4.51
N GLN A 96 6.42 -6.85 -5.11
CA GLN A 96 5.98 -6.08 -6.28
C GLN A 96 5.82 -4.58 -6.00
N HIS A 97 5.40 -4.20 -4.79
CA HIS A 97 5.32 -2.80 -4.40
C HIS A 97 6.70 -2.21 -4.10
N ILE A 98 7.65 -3.01 -3.60
CA ILE A 98 9.06 -2.60 -3.50
C ILE A 98 9.61 -2.31 -4.90
N GLU A 99 9.37 -3.19 -5.88
CA GLU A 99 9.73 -2.96 -7.28
C GLU A 99 9.03 -1.70 -7.88
N ALA A 100 7.84 -1.35 -7.38
CA ALA A 100 7.14 -0.11 -7.70
C ALA A 100 7.77 1.16 -7.10
N GLY A 101 8.75 0.99 -6.20
CA GLY A 101 9.47 2.06 -5.51
C GLY A 101 8.86 2.46 -4.18
N LEU A 102 8.08 1.59 -3.54
CA LEU A 102 7.62 1.78 -2.16
C LEU A 102 8.60 1.12 -1.19
N SER A 103 8.59 1.59 0.05
CA SER A 103 9.60 1.25 1.05
C SER A 103 9.03 1.00 2.45
N LYS A 104 7.81 1.48 2.74
CA LYS A 104 7.17 1.32 4.05
C LYS A 104 5.82 0.62 3.93
N PHE A 105 5.60 -0.44 4.72
CA PHE A 105 4.38 -1.25 4.63
C PHE A 105 3.68 -1.36 5.96
N VAL A 106 2.40 -0.99 5.98
CA VAL A 106 1.51 -1.23 7.11
C VAL A 106 0.71 -2.49 6.82
N ILE A 107 1.12 -3.60 7.42
CA ILE A 107 0.49 -4.90 7.24
C ILE A 107 -0.51 -5.10 8.37
N ARG A 108 -1.77 -5.36 8.01
CA ARG A 108 -2.87 -5.46 8.98
C ARG A 108 -3.73 -6.69 8.73
N PRO A 109 -4.28 -7.31 9.78
CA PRO A 109 -5.22 -8.40 9.58
C PRO A 109 -6.53 -7.85 9.01
N ALA A 110 -7.19 -8.64 8.16
CA ALA A 110 -8.57 -8.38 7.76
C ALA A 110 -9.59 -8.86 8.81
N HIS A 111 -9.13 -9.57 9.85
CA HIS A 111 -9.94 -10.21 10.89
C HIS A 111 -9.40 -9.93 12.30
N GLY A 112 -10.14 -10.32 13.34
CA GLY A 112 -9.94 -9.88 14.73
C GLY A 112 -8.93 -10.63 15.60
N ASP A 113 -8.17 -11.60 15.09
CA ASP A 113 -7.10 -12.27 15.86
C ASP A 113 -5.76 -11.57 15.63
N PHE A 114 -5.47 -10.54 16.42
CA PHE A 114 -4.23 -9.78 16.29
C PHE A 114 -3.00 -10.55 16.79
N ALA A 115 -3.14 -11.37 17.84
CA ALA A 115 -2.01 -12.09 18.43
C ALA A 115 -1.48 -13.15 17.45
N GLY A 116 -2.35 -14.01 16.93
CA GLY A 116 -1.95 -15.00 15.91
C GLY A 116 -1.47 -14.36 14.61
N PHE A 117 -2.04 -13.21 14.24
CA PHE A 117 -1.56 -12.43 13.10
C PHE A 117 -0.13 -11.91 13.29
N LEU A 118 0.20 -11.40 14.48
CA LEU A 118 1.51 -10.82 14.78
C LEU A 118 2.63 -11.88 14.70
N GLU A 119 2.38 -13.09 15.20
CA GLU A 119 3.34 -14.20 15.11
C GLU A 119 3.67 -14.53 13.64
N LYS A 120 2.65 -14.65 12.80
CA LYS A 120 2.85 -14.93 11.37
C LYS A 120 3.48 -13.75 10.63
N PHE A 121 3.11 -12.51 10.97
CA PHE A 121 3.76 -11.31 10.44
C PHE A 121 5.28 -11.35 10.65
N GLN A 122 5.72 -11.72 11.86
CA GLN A 122 7.13 -11.84 12.18
C GLN A 122 7.81 -12.92 11.35
N ALA A 123 7.20 -14.09 11.21
CA ALA A 123 7.78 -15.19 10.44
C ALA A 123 7.89 -14.87 8.93
N GLU A 124 6.88 -14.21 8.37
CA GLU A 124 6.71 -14.13 6.92
C GLU A 124 7.28 -12.84 6.31
N LEU A 125 7.23 -11.72 7.03
CA LEU A 125 7.56 -10.40 6.47
C LEU A 125 8.77 -9.71 7.11
N VAL A 126 9.16 -10.03 8.34
CA VAL A 126 10.42 -9.51 8.91
C VAL A 126 11.65 -9.93 8.10
N PRO A 127 11.74 -11.13 7.49
CA PRO A 127 12.86 -11.48 6.62
C PRO A 127 12.98 -10.61 5.34
N LEU A 128 11.97 -9.81 5.00
CA LEU A 128 12.00 -8.84 3.89
C LEU A 128 12.52 -7.46 4.32
N GLN A 129 12.68 -7.24 5.62
CA GLN A 129 13.17 -5.98 6.16
C GLN A 129 14.68 -5.88 5.87
N ASN A 130 15.05 -4.90 5.05
CA ASN A 130 16.43 -4.54 4.74
C ASN A 130 16.88 -3.33 5.57
#